data_AF-A0A1S4CWH6-F1
#
_entry.id   AF-A0A1S4CWH6-F1
#
_cell.length_a   1.000
_cell.length_b   1.000
_cell.length_c   1.000
_cell.angle_alpha   90.00
_cell.angle_beta   90.00
_cell.angle_gamma   90.00
#
_symmetry.space_group_name_H-M   'P 1'
#
loop_
_entity.id
_entity.type
_entity.pdbx_description
1 polymer ?
#
loop_
_entity_poly.entity_id
_entity_poly.type
_entity_poly.pdbx_seq_one_letter_code
_entity_poly.pdbx_strand_id
1 'polypeptide(L)'
;MEIALKIAEKIRAHERFAAYIVLPMWPEGNPTGAATQRILYWQNKTMQMMYETIYKALEEVGLEDTYSPQDYLNFYCLGNREAGNVGGTESPGTANTPQAFSRKNRRFMIYVHSKGMVVDDEYVILGSANINQRSLEGTRDTEIAMGAYQPHHTWARKQSRPYGQIFGYRMSLWAEHLGVVEDCFTQPESLECVRRVRSMGEFNWKQFAADEVTEMRGHLLKYPVEVDRKGKVKNLPGCPNFPDVGGNIIGSFVAIQENLTI
;
A
#
# COMPACT_ATOMS: atom_id res chain seq x y z
N MET A 1 12.20 -7.88 -3.99
CA MET A 1 12.77 -9.14 -3.45
C MET A 1 13.33 -8.91 -2.05
N GLU A 2 14.26 -7.97 -1.87
CA GLU A 2 14.91 -7.67 -0.58
C GLU A 2 13.96 -7.46 0.61
N ILE A 3 12.82 -6.76 0.46
CA ILE A 3 11.86 -6.56 1.56
C ILE A 3 11.38 -7.90 2.14
N ALA A 4 10.99 -8.85 1.29
CA ALA A 4 10.49 -10.15 1.74
C ALA A 4 11.62 -11.03 2.31
N LEU A 5 12.82 -10.96 1.74
CA LEU A 5 13.99 -11.66 2.27
C LEU A 5 14.38 -11.11 3.65
N LYS A 6 14.33 -9.79 3.85
CA LYS A 6 14.60 -9.17 5.16
C LYS A 6 13.57 -9.59 6.21
N ILE A 7 12.29 -9.61 5.85
CA ILE A 7 11.25 -10.13 6.74
C ILE A 7 11.51 -11.60 7.09
N ALA A 8 11.83 -12.44 6.10
CA ALA A 8 12.13 -13.84 6.31
C ALA A 8 13.36 -14.06 7.21
N GLU A 9 14.43 -13.27 7.02
CA GLU A 9 15.60 -13.24 7.91
C GLU A 9 15.19 -12.93 9.36
N LYS A 10 14.37 -11.90 9.58
CA LYS A 10 13.91 -11.50 10.91
C LYS A 10 13.00 -12.53 11.56
N ILE A 11 12.13 -13.20 10.78
CA ILE A 11 11.33 -14.33 11.26
C ILE A 11 12.23 -15.45 11.77
N ARG A 12 13.24 -15.85 10.99
CA ARG A 12 14.18 -16.92 11.38
C ARG A 12 15.02 -16.55 12.61
N ALA A 13 15.31 -15.27 12.79
CA ALA A 13 15.99 -14.75 13.97
C ALA A 13 15.06 -14.57 15.19
N HIS A 14 13.75 -14.85 15.06
CA HIS A 14 12.74 -14.55 16.08
C HIS A 14 12.69 -13.07 16.49
N GLU A 15 13.03 -12.17 15.57
CA GLU A 15 13.00 -10.73 15.78
C GLU A 15 11.75 -10.12 15.14
N ARG A 16 11.15 -9.12 15.81
CA ARG A 16 10.05 -8.38 15.18
C ARG A 16 10.54 -7.48 14.07
N PHE A 17 9.76 -7.48 13.00
CA PHE A 17 9.93 -6.60 11.85
C PHE A 17 8.56 -6.40 11.19
N ALA A 18 8.37 -5.24 10.56
CA ALA A 18 7.18 -4.94 9.79
C ALA A 18 7.52 -4.06 8.58
N ALA A 19 6.82 -4.27 7.48
CA ALA A 19 6.87 -3.44 6.29
C ALA A 19 5.47 -2.99 5.89
N TYR A 20 5.34 -1.68 5.65
CA TYR A 20 4.11 -1.03 5.23
C TYR A 20 4.34 -0.44 3.84
N ILE A 21 3.56 -0.88 2.86
CA ILE A 21 3.68 -0.42 1.47
C ILE A 21 2.40 0.31 1.09
N VAL A 22 2.51 1.60 0.77
CA VAL A 22 1.40 2.41 0.28
C VAL A 22 1.64 2.69 -1.20
N LEU A 23 0.68 2.33 -2.05
CA LEU A 23 0.73 2.47 -3.50
C LEU A 23 -0.58 3.07 -4.01
N PRO A 24 -0.64 3.61 -5.24
CA PRO A 24 -1.91 4.06 -5.77
C PRO A 24 -2.87 2.88 -5.94
N MET A 25 -4.18 3.12 -5.87
CA MET A 25 -5.17 2.05 -6.03
C MET A 25 -5.02 1.38 -7.40
N TRP A 26 -4.75 2.18 -8.44
CA TRP A 26 -4.21 1.74 -9.73
C TRP A 26 -3.25 2.82 -10.26
N PRO A 27 -2.27 2.49 -11.13
CA PRO A 27 -1.44 3.47 -11.81
C PRO A 27 -2.26 4.46 -12.63
N GLU A 28 -1.82 5.70 -12.75
CA GLU A 28 -2.52 6.72 -13.54
C GLU A 28 -2.85 6.25 -14.96
N GLY A 29 -4.10 6.48 -15.38
CA GLY A 29 -4.64 6.04 -16.66
C GLY A 29 -5.98 5.31 -16.51
N ASN A 30 -6.45 4.75 -17.62
CA ASN A 30 -7.68 3.95 -17.63
C ASN A 30 -7.41 2.58 -16.94
N PRO A 31 -8.10 2.25 -15.82
CA PRO A 31 -7.89 1.00 -15.09
C PRO A 31 -8.28 -0.25 -15.89
N THR A 32 -9.14 -0.10 -16.91
CA THR A 32 -9.50 -1.19 -17.84
C THR A 32 -8.52 -1.33 -19.01
N GLY A 33 -7.61 -0.36 -19.19
CA GLY A 33 -6.66 -0.35 -20.29
C GLY A 33 -5.57 -1.41 -20.14
N ALA A 34 -5.10 -1.95 -21.27
CA ALA A 34 -4.12 -3.05 -21.29
C ALA A 34 -2.82 -2.73 -20.53
N ALA A 35 -2.30 -1.50 -20.64
CA ALA A 35 -1.09 -1.07 -19.95
C ALA A 35 -1.26 -1.12 -18.42
N THR A 36 -2.33 -0.50 -17.89
CA THR A 36 -2.65 -0.50 -16.45
C THR A 36 -2.87 -1.92 -15.93
N GLN A 37 -3.64 -2.72 -16.67
CA GLN A 37 -3.91 -4.11 -16.32
C GLN A 37 -2.64 -4.97 -16.26
N ARG A 38 -1.65 -4.69 -17.11
CA ARG A 38 -0.36 -5.37 -17.10
C ARG A 38 0.53 -4.95 -15.93
N ILE A 39 0.54 -3.67 -15.58
CA ILE A 39 1.24 -3.18 -14.39
C ILE A 39 0.66 -3.83 -13.12
N LEU A 40 -0.67 -3.88 -13.02
CA LEU A 40 -1.37 -4.54 -11.90
C LEU A 40 -1.08 -6.04 -11.84
N TYR A 41 -0.94 -6.71 -13.00
CA TYR A 41 -0.53 -8.12 -13.05
C TYR A 41 0.86 -8.32 -12.45
N TRP A 42 1.84 -7.49 -12.84
CA TRP A 42 3.18 -7.57 -12.27
C TRP A 42 3.21 -7.26 -10.79
N GLN A 43 2.47 -6.24 -10.36
CA GLN A 43 2.29 -5.93 -8.95
C GLN A 43 1.72 -7.13 -8.18
N ASN A 44 0.69 -7.79 -8.70
CA ASN A 44 0.12 -8.99 -8.09
C ASN A 44 1.16 -10.12 -8.00
N LYS A 45 1.94 -10.37 -9.06
CA LYS A 45 3.02 -11.37 -9.03
C LYS A 45 4.10 -11.05 -8.00
N THR A 46 4.47 -9.78 -7.87
CA THR A 46 5.41 -9.33 -6.83
C THR A 46 4.82 -9.56 -5.43
N MET A 47 3.57 -9.17 -5.19
CA MET A 47 2.90 -9.41 -3.91
C MET A 47 2.86 -10.91 -3.57
N GLN A 48 2.48 -11.76 -4.54
CA GLN A 48 2.42 -13.21 -4.39
C GLN A 48 3.77 -13.79 -3.96
N MET A 49 4.85 -13.45 -4.67
CA MET A 49 6.20 -13.92 -4.35
C MET A 49 6.68 -13.45 -2.97
N MET A 50 6.35 -12.21 -2.58
CA MET A 50 6.71 -11.69 -1.26
C MET A 50 5.98 -12.44 -0.14
N TYR A 51 4.67 -12.63 -0.26
CA TYR A 51 3.88 -13.31 0.76
C TYR A 51 4.20 -14.81 0.86
N GLU A 52 4.46 -15.50 -0.25
CA GLU A 52 4.93 -16.89 -0.23
C GLU A 52 6.28 -17.03 0.48
N THR A 53 7.19 -16.08 0.25
CA THR A 53 8.51 -16.05 0.91
C THR A 53 8.37 -15.92 2.43
N ILE A 54 7.48 -15.02 2.88
CA ILE A 54 7.21 -14.79 4.30
C ILE A 54 6.53 -16.01 4.93
N TYR A 55 5.53 -16.59 4.25
CA TYR A 55 4.86 -17.79 4.74
C TYR A 55 5.82 -18.97 4.90
N LYS A 56 6.69 -19.22 3.92
CA LYS A 56 7.72 -20.27 4.03
C LYS A 56 8.64 -20.06 5.23
N ALA A 57 9.06 -18.81 5.48
CA ALA A 57 9.87 -18.50 6.65
C ALA A 57 9.14 -18.76 7.98
N LEU A 58 7.82 -18.53 8.04
CA LEU A 58 7.01 -18.89 9.21
C LEU A 58 6.93 -20.40 9.40
N GLU A 59 6.68 -21.16 8.34
CA GLU A 59 6.60 -22.63 8.35
C GLU A 59 7.94 -23.27 8.78
N GLU A 60 9.06 -22.74 8.28
CA GLU A 60 10.41 -23.21 8.63
C GLU A 60 10.74 -23.14 10.13
N VAL A 61 10.12 -22.22 10.87
CA VAL A 61 10.34 -22.03 12.31
C VAL A 61 9.13 -22.40 13.18
N GLY A 62 8.09 -23.02 12.60
CA GLY A 62 6.90 -23.48 13.31
C GLY A 62 6.01 -22.35 13.86
N LEU A 63 5.93 -21.21 13.17
CA LEU A 63 5.17 -20.03 13.58
C LEU A 63 3.93 -19.74 12.71
N GLU A 64 3.64 -20.57 11.71
CA GLU A 64 2.54 -20.43 10.74
C GLU A 64 1.13 -20.47 11.37
N ASP A 65 0.98 -21.17 12.50
CA ASP A 65 -0.26 -21.19 13.27
C ASP A 65 -0.38 -19.99 14.22
N THR A 66 0.74 -19.39 14.59
CA THR A 66 0.82 -18.26 15.54
C THR A 66 0.67 -16.91 14.84
N TYR A 67 1.35 -16.73 13.70
CA TYR A 67 1.37 -15.49 12.95
C TYR A 67 0.86 -15.68 11.52
N SER A 68 0.38 -14.58 10.94
CA SER A 68 0.05 -14.50 9.53
C SER A 68 1.11 -13.72 8.77
N PRO A 69 1.27 -13.90 7.44
CA PRO A 69 2.15 -13.04 6.64
C PRO A 69 1.80 -11.54 6.76
N GLN A 70 0.52 -11.21 6.97
CA GLN A 70 0.06 -9.83 7.19
C GLN A 70 0.35 -9.28 8.60
N ASP A 71 0.94 -10.08 9.50
CA ASP A 71 1.55 -9.57 10.73
C ASP A 71 2.98 -9.04 10.47
N TYR A 72 3.50 -9.12 9.24
CA TYR A 72 4.84 -8.63 8.85
C TYR A 72 4.82 -7.72 7.61
N LEU A 73 3.97 -7.99 6.62
CA LEU A 73 3.90 -7.22 5.37
C LEU A 73 2.47 -6.82 5.08
N ASN A 74 2.24 -5.51 4.88
CA ASN A 74 0.93 -5.00 4.53
C ASN A 74 1.00 -4.03 3.36
N PHE A 75 0.06 -4.18 2.42
CA PHE A 75 -0.13 -3.30 1.28
C PHE A 75 -1.40 -2.48 1.46
N TYR A 76 -1.31 -1.19 1.17
CA TYR A 76 -2.37 -0.22 1.28
C TYR A 76 -2.45 0.65 0.03
N CYS A 77 -3.59 1.28 -0.16
CA CYS A 77 -3.75 2.41 -1.07
C CYS A 77 -4.48 3.55 -0.36
N LEU A 78 -4.57 4.71 -1.00
CA LEU A 78 -5.29 5.86 -0.42
C LEU A 78 -6.59 6.14 -1.18
N GLY A 79 -7.62 6.53 -0.45
CA GLY A 79 -8.89 6.95 -1.01
C GLY A 79 -9.61 7.95 -0.13
N ASN A 80 -10.50 8.72 -0.74
CA ASN A 80 -11.38 9.63 -0.01
C ASN A 80 -12.83 9.40 -0.40
N ARG A 81 -13.73 9.73 0.53
CA ARG A 81 -15.17 9.73 0.33
C ARG A 81 -15.80 10.86 1.14
N GLU A 82 -16.55 11.71 0.47
CA GLU A 82 -17.07 12.96 1.04
C GLU A 82 -18.60 13.00 1.00
N ALA A 83 -19.22 13.14 2.17
CA ALA A 83 -20.66 13.34 2.26
C ALA A 83 -21.07 14.75 1.78
N GLY A 84 -22.31 14.90 1.31
CA GLY A 84 -22.90 16.19 0.93
C GLY A 84 -23.09 16.41 -0.57
N ASN A 85 -23.95 17.37 -0.91
CA ASN A 85 -24.26 17.75 -2.28
C ASN A 85 -23.19 18.71 -2.82
N VAL A 86 -22.32 18.23 -3.69
CA VAL A 86 -21.54 19.13 -4.55
C VAL A 86 -22.44 19.51 -5.72
N GLY A 87 -22.88 20.77 -5.75
CA GLY A 87 -23.67 21.31 -6.84
C GLY A 87 -22.95 21.10 -8.18
N GLY A 88 -23.54 20.28 -9.03
CA GLY A 88 -23.10 20.05 -10.40
C GLY A 88 -24.31 19.63 -11.20
N THR A 89 -24.64 20.39 -12.25
CA THR A 89 -25.69 20.02 -13.20
C THR A 89 -25.30 18.70 -13.86
N GLU A 90 -26.08 17.63 -13.60
CA GLU A 90 -25.97 16.39 -14.34
C GLU A 90 -26.31 16.67 -15.81
N SER A 91 -25.31 16.63 -16.69
CA SER A 91 -25.54 16.69 -18.12
C SER A 91 -26.34 15.44 -18.54
N PRO A 92 -27.48 15.55 -19.24
CA PRO A 92 -28.42 14.43 -19.48
C PRO A 92 -27.93 13.25 -20.36
N GLY A 93 -26.62 12.98 -20.46
CA GLY A 93 -26.05 11.96 -21.39
C GLY A 93 -24.94 11.07 -20.84
N THR A 94 -24.61 11.11 -19.55
CA THR A 94 -23.41 10.45 -18.99
C THR A 94 -23.69 9.37 -17.93
N ALA A 95 -24.94 8.91 -17.79
CA ALA A 95 -25.43 8.11 -16.66
C ALA A 95 -24.67 6.80 -16.37
N ASN A 96 -23.96 6.22 -17.34
CA ASN A 96 -23.24 4.93 -17.20
C ASN A 96 -21.71 5.07 -17.39
N THR A 97 -21.15 6.24 -17.09
CA THR A 97 -19.70 6.46 -17.17
C THR A 97 -19.03 6.25 -15.81
N PRO A 98 -17.76 5.82 -15.76
CA PRO A 98 -16.97 5.79 -14.53
C PRO A 98 -17.05 7.11 -13.73
N GLN A 99 -17.03 8.24 -14.43
CA GLN A 99 -17.14 9.57 -13.84
C GLN A 99 -18.49 9.80 -13.17
N ALA A 100 -19.59 9.32 -13.76
CA ALA A 100 -20.91 9.40 -13.14
C ALA A 100 -21.01 8.51 -11.89
N PHE A 101 -20.46 7.29 -11.93
CA PHE A 101 -20.43 6.42 -10.76
C PHE A 101 -19.59 7.00 -9.62
N SER A 102 -18.37 7.51 -9.87
CA SER A 102 -17.55 8.14 -8.83
C SER A 102 -18.24 9.36 -8.21
N ARG A 103 -18.95 10.17 -9.01
CA ARG A 103 -19.72 11.31 -8.51
C ARG A 103 -20.91 10.88 -7.65
N LYS A 104 -21.68 9.88 -8.13
CA LYS A 104 -22.82 9.32 -7.40
C LYS A 104 -22.40 8.71 -6.08
N ASN A 105 -21.34 7.91 -6.08
CA ASN A 105 -20.85 7.20 -4.91
C ASN A 105 -19.88 8.04 -4.06
N ARG A 106 -19.56 9.26 -4.52
CA ARG A 106 -18.83 10.31 -3.81
C ARG A 106 -17.44 9.89 -3.35
N ARG A 107 -16.79 9.00 -4.10
CA ARG A 107 -15.50 8.40 -3.74
C ARG A 107 -14.53 8.40 -4.90
N PHE A 108 -13.25 8.51 -4.59
CA PHE A 108 -12.16 8.29 -5.54
C PHE A 108 -10.85 7.99 -4.81
N MET A 109 -9.86 7.44 -5.52
CA MET A 109 -8.53 7.28 -4.94
C MET A 109 -7.88 8.63 -4.67
N ILE A 110 -7.10 8.72 -3.60
CA ILE A 110 -6.06 9.73 -3.48
C ILE A 110 -4.84 9.13 -4.16
N TYR A 111 -4.35 9.79 -5.22
CA TYR A 111 -3.29 9.20 -6.03
C TYR A 111 -1.94 9.28 -5.32
N VAL A 112 -1.35 8.13 -5.04
CA VAL A 112 -0.02 8.04 -4.42
C VAL A 112 1.03 8.18 -5.51
N HIS A 113 1.50 9.41 -5.71
CA HIS A 113 2.61 9.70 -6.61
C HIS A 113 3.98 9.71 -5.90
N SER A 114 4.01 9.51 -4.58
CA SER A 114 5.23 9.53 -3.78
C SER A 114 6.21 8.43 -4.18
N LYS A 115 7.52 8.75 -4.15
CA LYS A 115 8.60 7.77 -4.23
C LYS A 115 9.56 8.00 -3.07
N GLY A 116 9.35 7.26 -2.00
CA GLY A 116 10.15 7.40 -0.79
C GLY A 116 10.03 6.19 0.12
N MET A 117 10.94 6.13 1.08
CA MET A 117 11.07 5.05 2.05
C MET A 117 11.57 5.61 3.36
N VAL A 118 10.93 5.25 4.47
CA VAL A 118 11.42 5.50 5.83
C VAL A 118 11.84 4.16 6.42
N VAL A 119 13.03 4.11 7.01
CA VAL A 119 13.60 2.91 7.63
C VAL A 119 13.93 3.22 9.08
N ASP A 120 13.37 2.41 9.99
CA ASP A 120 13.63 2.41 11.44
C ASP A 120 13.48 3.77 12.14
N ASP A 121 12.68 4.68 11.56
CA ASP A 121 12.53 6.09 11.97
C ASP A 121 13.85 6.91 12.00
N GLU A 122 14.95 6.39 11.44
CA GLU A 122 16.27 7.05 11.44
C GLU A 122 16.82 7.37 10.05
N TYR A 123 16.35 6.72 8.99
CA TYR A 123 16.82 6.94 7.62
C TYR A 123 15.65 7.14 6.66
N VAL A 124 15.81 8.06 5.71
CA VAL A 124 14.80 8.34 4.70
C VAL A 124 15.43 8.43 3.31
N ILE A 125 14.74 7.86 2.32
CA ILE A 125 15.00 8.06 0.89
C ILE A 125 13.81 8.81 0.31
N LEU A 126 14.07 9.87 -0.47
CA LEU A 126 13.05 10.63 -1.21
C LEU A 126 13.59 10.91 -2.61
N GLY A 127 12.76 10.75 -3.64
CA GLY A 127 13.20 10.98 -5.01
C GLY A 127 12.11 10.84 -6.06
N SER A 128 12.53 10.60 -7.29
CA SER A 128 11.65 10.39 -8.45
C SER A 128 11.49 8.91 -8.82
N ALA A 129 12.42 8.04 -8.43
CA ALA A 129 12.47 6.64 -8.82
C ALA A 129 11.32 5.80 -8.26
N ASN A 130 10.46 5.27 -9.12
CA ASN A 130 9.46 4.28 -8.74
C ASN A 130 10.12 2.93 -8.39
N ILE A 131 9.41 2.06 -7.67
CA ILE A 131 9.87 0.67 -7.43
C ILE A 131 9.46 -0.21 -8.61
N ASN A 132 10.11 0.00 -9.76
CA ASN A 132 9.94 -0.78 -10.97
C ASN A 132 11.24 -0.81 -11.79
N GLN A 133 11.30 -1.62 -12.83
CA GLN A 133 12.52 -1.76 -13.64
C GLN A 133 12.83 -0.45 -14.37
N ARG A 134 11.80 0.25 -14.86
CA ARG A 134 11.96 1.54 -15.54
C ARG A 134 12.80 2.56 -14.76
N SER A 135 12.54 2.70 -13.47
CA SER A 135 13.24 3.65 -12.61
C SER A 135 14.53 3.09 -12.00
N LEU A 136 14.60 1.77 -11.72
CA LEU A 136 15.71 1.18 -10.96
C LEU A 136 16.83 0.56 -11.82
N GLU A 137 16.62 0.37 -13.13
CA GLU A 137 17.64 -0.23 -14.02
C GLU A 137 18.82 0.71 -14.30
N GLY A 138 18.63 2.03 -14.18
CA GLY A 138 19.66 3.05 -14.41
C GLY A 138 19.98 3.34 -15.88
N THR A 139 19.50 2.52 -16.81
CA THR A 139 19.67 2.71 -18.27
C THR A 139 18.37 3.00 -19.01
N ARG A 140 17.25 3.12 -18.28
CA ARG A 140 15.92 3.50 -18.80
C ARG A 140 15.63 4.97 -18.49
N ASP A 141 14.77 5.25 -17.51
CA ASP A 141 14.44 6.62 -17.13
C ASP A 141 15.58 7.18 -16.26
N THR A 142 15.87 8.48 -16.43
CA THR A 142 16.82 9.18 -15.56
C THR A 142 16.12 9.59 -14.28
N GLU A 143 16.64 9.13 -13.15
CA GLU A 143 16.04 9.37 -11.84
C GLU A 143 17.02 10.07 -10.89
N ILE A 144 16.48 10.76 -9.89
CA ILE A 144 17.27 11.33 -8.79
C ILE A 144 16.62 10.99 -7.45
N ALA A 145 17.45 10.69 -6.46
CA ALA A 145 17.01 10.46 -5.09
C ALA A 145 18.07 10.96 -4.10
N MET A 146 17.60 11.42 -2.95
CA MET A 146 18.44 11.68 -1.78
C MET A 146 18.23 10.59 -0.73
N GLY A 147 19.29 10.26 0.00
CA GLY A 147 19.25 9.47 1.22
C GLY A 147 19.80 10.29 2.39
N ALA A 148 19.09 10.32 3.52
CA ALA A 148 19.49 11.13 4.66
C ALA A 148 19.11 10.50 6.00
N TYR A 149 19.91 10.82 7.01
CA TYR A 149 19.67 10.52 8.43
C TYR A 149 20.17 11.68 9.29
N GLN A 150 19.73 11.71 10.55
CA GLN A 150 20.21 12.68 11.53
C GLN A 150 21.25 12.02 12.45
N PRO A 151 22.54 12.41 12.43
CA PRO A 151 23.58 11.70 13.18
C PRO A 151 23.34 11.59 14.69
N HIS A 152 22.58 12.52 15.29
CA HIS A 152 22.23 12.50 16.72
C HIS A 152 20.89 11.80 17.03
N HIS A 153 20.20 11.28 16.02
CA HIS A 153 18.95 10.54 16.14
C HIS A 153 19.06 9.21 15.39
N THR A 154 20.00 8.36 15.82
CA THR A 154 20.15 6.98 15.33
C THR A 154 20.07 6.00 16.51
N TRP A 155 19.64 4.77 16.24
CA TRP A 155 19.58 3.70 17.24
C TRP A 155 20.94 3.49 17.91
N ALA A 156 22.02 3.44 17.12
CA ALA A 156 23.37 3.19 17.61
C ALA A 156 23.89 4.29 18.57
N ARG A 157 23.56 5.57 18.32
CA ARG A 157 24.04 6.67 19.17
C ARG A 157 23.14 6.96 20.35
N LYS A 158 21.81 6.88 20.18
CA LYS A 158 20.86 7.20 21.26
C LYS A 158 20.63 6.04 22.22
N GLN A 159 20.95 4.80 21.83
CA GLN A 159 20.60 3.58 22.59
C GLN A 159 19.11 3.52 22.97
N SER A 160 18.27 4.23 22.22
CA SER A 160 16.84 4.41 22.40
C SER A 160 16.23 4.83 21.05
N ARG A 161 14.91 4.87 20.96
CA ARG A 161 14.21 5.15 19.70
C ARG A 161 14.65 6.49 19.08
N PRO A 162 14.93 6.55 17.77
CA PRO A 162 15.43 7.74 17.08
C PRO A 162 14.31 8.75 16.82
N TYR A 163 13.75 9.35 17.88
CA TYR A 163 12.73 10.40 17.76
C TYR A 163 13.37 11.71 17.27
N GLY A 164 13.55 11.80 15.96
CA GLY A 164 14.00 12.97 15.21
C GLY A 164 12.94 13.47 14.23
N GLN A 165 13.38 14.20 13.23
CA GLN A 165 12.56 14.71 12.13
C GLN A 165 11.97 13.57 11.28
N ILE A 166 12.70 12.48 11.09
CA ILE A 166 12.23 11.33 10.29
C ILE A 166 11.06 10.63 10.99
N PHE A 167 11.20 10.35 12.30
CA PHE A 167 10.09 9.92 13.14
C PHE A 167 8.88 10.87 13.05
N GLY A 168 9.10 12.18 13.23
CA GLY A 168 8.03 13.19 13.17
C GLY A 168 7.33 13.22 11.80
N TYR A 169 8.08 13.15 10.72
CA TYR A 169 7.58 13.07 9.35
C TYR A 169 6.71 11.82 9.14
N ARG A 170 7.20 10.66 9.55
CA ARG A 170 6.46 9.40 9.45
C ARG A 170 5.18 9.41 10.29
N MET A 171 5.22 9.92 11.52
CA MET A 171 4.03 10.12 12.37
C MET A 171 3.04 11.10 11.71
N SER A 172 3.51 12.17 11.07
CA SER A 172 2.65 13.13 10.36
C SER A 172 1.94 12.49 9.15
N LEU A 173 2.65 11.70 8.35
CA LEU A 173 2.04 10.94 7.25
C LEU A 173 1.01 9.94 7.76
N TRP A 174 1.30 9.27 8.87
CA TRP A 174 0.35 8.35 9.49
C TRP A 174 -0.88 9.09 10.02
N ALA A 175 -0.71 10.27 10.63
CA ALA A 175 -1.84 11.10 11.06
C ALA A 175 -2.73 11.51 9.88
N GLU A 176 -2.14 11.92 8.76
CA GLU A 176 -2.86 12.23 7.52
C GLU A 176 -3.63 11.00 7.00
N HIS A 177 -2.96 9.85 6.87
CA HIS A 177 -3.56 8.69 6.24
C HIS A 177 -4.55 7.94 7.16
N LEU A 178 -4.31 7.91 8.47
CA LEU A 178 -5.15 7.20 9.44
C LEU A 178 -6.22 8.09 10.07
N GLY A 179 -6.07 9.42 9.99
CA GLY A 179 -6.98 10.41 10.58
C GLY A 179 -6.89 10.54 12.10
N VAL A 180 -5.93 9.85 12.73
CA VAL A 180 -5.70 9.85 14.19
C VAL A 180 -4.22 9.62 14.50
N VAL A 181 -3.82 9.92 15.73
CA VAL A 181 -2.51 9.58 16.29
C VAL A 181 -2.74 8.70 17.52
N GLU A 182 -2.09 7.55 17.57
CA GLU A 182 -2.17 6.60 18.67
C GLU A 182 -0.76 6.21 19.14
N ASP A 183 -0.61 5.92 20.43
CA ASP A 183 0.69 5.60 21.04
C ASP A 183 1.35 4.37 20.41
N CYS A 184 0.56 3.38 19.98
CA CYS A 184 1.09 2.18 19.32
C CYS A 184 1.83 2.52 18.01
N PHE A 185 1.52 3.64 17.34
CA PHE A 185 2.20 4.08 16.12
C PHE A 185 3.65 4.54 16.38
N THR A 186 4.05 4.73 17.64
CA THR A 186 5.45 5.01 17.99
C THR A 186 6.35 3.77 17.91
N GLN A 187 5.76 2.57 17.74
CA GLN A 187 6.45 1.29 17.62
C GLN A 187 5.91 0.52 16.39
N PRO A 188 6.21 0.99 15.16
CA PRO A 188 5.65 0.44 13.93
C PRO A 188 5.97 -1.04 13.70
N GLU A 189 7.03 -1.58 14.29
CA GLU A 189 7.40 -2.99 14.20
C GLU A 189 6.58 -3.91 15.12
N SER A 190 5.86 -3.35 16.10
CA SER A 190 5.12 -4.11 17.09
C SER A 190 3.88 -4.78 16.48
N LEU A 191 3.55 -5.98 16.98
CA LEU A 191 2.38 -6.72 16.51
C LEU A 191 1.07 -5.94 16.74
N GLU A 192 1.00 -5.22 17.86
CA GLU A 192 -0.12 -4.34 18.19
C GLU A 192 -0.32 -3.27 17.12
N CYS A 193 0.74 -2.52 16.78
CA CYS A 193 0.69 -1.48 15.77
C CYS A 193 0.31 -2.05 14.39
N VAL A 194 0.94 -3.13 13.95
CA VAL A 194 0.64 -3.78 12.66
C VAL A 194 -0.84 -4.16 12.58
N ARG A 195 -1.37 -4.82 13.61
CA ARG A 195 -2.78 -5.24 13.64
C ARG A 195 -3.73 -4.05 13.73
N ARG A 196 -3.36 -3.00 14.46
CA ARG A 196 -4.14 -1.77 14.56
C ARG A 196 -4.27 -1.09 13.19
N VAL A 197 -3.15 -0.82 12.52
CA VAL A 197 -3.14 -0.20 11.18
C VAL A 197 -3.87 -1.07 10.15
N ARG A 198 -3.68 -2.40 10.18
CA ARG A 198 -4.42 -3.34 9.32
C ARG A 198 -5.93 -3.24 9.54
N SER A 199 -6.38 -3.25 10.80
CA SER A 199 -7.82 -3.17 11.15
C SER A 199 -8.44 -1.85 10.67
N MET A 200 -7.71 -0.74 10.77
CA MET A 200 -8.14 0.57 10.28
C MET A 200 -8.24 0.59 8.76
N GLY A 201 -7.25 0.05 8.05
CA GLY A 201 -7.29 -0.09 6.60
C GLY A 201 -8.45 -0.96 6.10
N GLU A 202 -8.78 -2.04 6.82
CA GLU A 202 -9.92 -2.92 6.53
C GLU A 202 -11.26 -2.21 6.76
N PHE A 203 -11.38 -1.48 7.86
CA PHE A 203 -12.57 -0.69 8.16
C PHE A 203 -12.78 0.43 7.14
N ASN A 204 -11.72 1.17 6.80
CA ASN A 204 -11.78 2.24 5.81
C ASN A 204 -12.09 1.69 4.41
N TRP A 205 -11.54 0.54 4.01
CA TRP A 205 -11.91 -0.11 2.75
C TRP A 205 -13.40 -0.48 2.72
N LYS A 206 -13.95 -1.05 3.79
CA LYS A 206 -15.39 -1.37 3.87
C LYS A 206 -16.25 -0.12 3.69
N GLN A 207 -15.90 0.99 4.36
CA GLN A 207 -16.59 2.26 4.19
C GLN A 207 -16.42 2.84 2.78
N PHE A 208 -15.22 2.78 2.21
CA PHE A 208 -14.96 3.24 0.85
C PHE A 208 -15.78 2.46 -0.17
N ALA A 209 -15.85 1.14 -0.04
CA ALA A 209 -16.51 0.24 -0.97
C ALA A 209 -18.04 0.15 -0.80
N ALA A 210 -18.60 0.56 0.35
CA ALA A 210 -20.02 0.46 0.66
C ALA A 210 -20.93 1.22 -0.33
N ASP A 211 -22.16 0.74 -0.49
CA ASP A 211 -23.18 1.44 -1.29
C ASP A 211 -23.61 2.76 -0.64
N GLU A 212 -23.75 2.76 0.69
CA GLU A 212 -24.09 3.95 1.46
C GLU A 212 -22.93 4.96 1.46
N VAL A 213 -23.25 6.22 1.16
CA VAL A 213 -22.27 7.31 1.15
C VAL A 213 -22.08 7.84 2.57
N THR A 214 -20.91 7.59 3.13
CA THR A 214 -20.47 8.16 4.41
C THR A 214 -19.18 8.96 4.21
N GLU A 215 -18.98 9.96 5.07
CA GLU A 215 -17.74 10.73 5.11
C GLU A 215 -16.62 9.90 5.74
N MET A 216 -15.47 9.84 5.05
CA MET A 216 -14.27 9.16 5.55
C MET A 216 -13.33 10.13 6.24
N ARG A 217 -12.88 9.78 7.44
CA ARG A 217 -11.87 10.54 8.18
C ARG A 217 -10.43 10.08 7.93
N GLY A 218 -10.26 8.78 7.64
CA GLY A 218 -8.96 8.19 7.32
C GLY A 218 -8.93 7.81 5.85
N HIS A 219 -7.78 8.01 5.22
CA HIS A 219 -7.55 7.77 3.80
C HIS A 219 -6.88 6.43 3.50
N LEU A 220 -6.21 5.81 4.48
CA LEU A 220 -5.52 4.53 4.33
C LEU A 220 -6.54 3.41 4.16
N LEU A 221 -6.50 2.74 3.02
CA LEU A 221 -7.33 1.59 2.68
C LEU A 221 -6.45 0.35 2.60
N LYS A 222 -6.91 -0.79 3.10
CA LYS A 222 -6.33 -2.09 2.73
C LYS A 222 -6.30 -2.17 1.20
N TYR A 223 -5.15 -2.50 0.61
CA TYR A 223 -5.10 -2.74 -0.82
C TYR A 223 -6.05 -3.90 -1.15
N PRO A 224 -6.92 -3.81 -2.17
CA PRO A 224 -8.15 -4.62 -2.24
C PRO A 224 -7.94 -6.07 -2.71
N VAL A 225 -6.99 -6.76 -2.11
CA VAL A 225 -6.70 -8.18 -2.27
C VAL A 225 -6.86 -8.91 -0.94
N GLU A 226 -7.27 -10.17 -1.04
CA GLU A 226 -7.21 -11.13 0.05
C GLU A 226 -5.82 -11.77 0.06
N VAL A 227 -5.27 -11.97 1.26
CA VAL A 227 -4.06 -12.77 1.47
C VAL A 227 -4.42 -13.85 2.47
N ASP A 228 -4.42 -15.10 2.02
CA ASP A 228 -4.72 -16.20 2.95
C ASP A 228 -3.52 -16.51 3.87
N ARG A 229 -3.75 -17.37 4.86
CA ARG A 229 -2.72 -17.73 5.85
C ARG A 229 -1.46 -18.36 5.21
N LYS A 230 -1.56 -18.90 3.99
CA LYS A 230 -0.47 -19.51 3.24
C LYS A 230 0.23 -18.54 2.29
N GLY A 231 -0.09 -17.25 2.38
CA GLY A 231 0.50 -16.21 1.54
C GLY A 231 -0.04 -16.17 0.12
N LYS A 232 -1.18 -16.81 -0.17
CA LYS A 232 -1.81 -16.72 -1.49
C LYS A 232 -2.62 -15.44 -1.62
N VAL A 233 -2.33 -14.67 -2.66
CA VAL A 233 -2.98 -13.41 -3.01
C VAL A 233 -4.13 -13.68 -3.98
N LYS A 234 -5.33 -13.23 -3.64
CA LYS A 234 -6.55 -13.40 -4.42
C LYS A 234 -7.34 -12.10 -4.46
N ASN A 235 -8.33 -12.03 -5.35
CA ASN A 235 -9.33 -10.96 -5.27
C ASN A 235 -10.06 -11.04 -3.93
N LEU A 236 -10.38 -9.88 -3.35
CA LEU A 236 -11.30 -9.84 -2.22
C LEU A 236 -12.65 -10.44 -2.65
N PRO A 237 -13.32 -11.25 -1.81
CA PRO A 237 -14.63 -11.81 -2.11
C PRO A 237 -15.63 -10.73 -2.55
N GLY A 238 -16.27 -10.93 -3.70
CA GLY A 238 -17.24 -9.98 -4.27
C GLY A 238 -16.62 -8.71 -4.88
N CYS A 239 -15.30 -8.55 -4.86
CA CYS A 239 -14.61 -7.37 -5.39
C CYS A 239 -13.52 -7.79 -6.40
N PRO A 240 -13.90 -8.22 -7.62
CA PRO A 240 -12.94 -8.52 -8.68
C PRO A 240 -12.38 -7.26 -9.36
N ASN A 241 -13.11 -6.14 -9.30
CA ASN A 241 -12.79 -4.90 -10.01
C ASN A 241 -12.76 -3.70 -9.09
N PHE A 242 -12.06 -2.63 -9.48
CA PHE A 242 -12.08 -1.38 -8.73
C PHE A 242 -13.49 -0.75 -8.72
N PRO A 243 -13.93 -0.21 -7.57
CA PRO A 243 -15.23 0.43 -7.47
C PRO A 243 -15.40 1.57 -8.48
N ASP A 244 -16.58 1.66 -9.10
CA ASP A 244 -17.02 2.70 -10.05
C ASP A 244 -16.31 2.71 -11.42
N VAL A 245 -15.02 2.37 -11.46
CA VAL A 245 -14.16 2.52 -12.65
C VAL A 245 -13.86 1.21 -13.37
N GLY A 246 -14.15 0.07 -12.74
CA GLY A 246 -13.87 -1.25 -13.29
C GLY A 246 -12.37 -1.58 -13.35
N GLY A 247 -12.01 -2.57 -14.17
CA GLY A 247 -10.63 -3.07 -14.27
C GLY A 247 -10.31 -4.06 -13.17
N ASN A 248 -9.71 -5.20 -13.54
CA ASN A 248 -9.39 -6.27 -12.60
C ASN A 248 -8.30 -5.83 -11.63
N ILE A 249 -8.54 -6.02 -10.33
CA ILE A 249 -7.63 -5.58 -9.25
C ILE A 249 -6.30 -6.34 -9.29
N ILE A 250 -6.34 -7.65 -9.60
CA ILE A 250 -5.13 -8.47 -9.75
C ILE A 250 -4.49 -8.35 -11.14
N GLY A 251 -5.02 -7.45 -11.97
CA GLY A 251 -4.57 -7.23 -13.34
C GLY A 251 -4.87 -8.38 -14.29
N SER A 252 -4.40 -8.24 -15.52
CA SER A 252 -4.48 -9.28 -16.54
C SER A 252 -3.28 -9.21 -17.46
N PHE A 253 -2.84 -10.38 -17.92
CA PHE A 253 -1.75 -10.48 -18.88
C PHE A 253 -2.33 -10.42 -20.30
N VAL A 254 -2.37 -9.22 -20.86
CA VAL A 254 -2.62 -9.01 -22.29
C VAL A 254 -1.25 -8.86 -22.96
N ALA A 255 -1.03 -9.55 -24.08
CA ALA A 255 0.23 -9.45 -24.82
C ALA A 255 0.41 -8.02 -25.36
N ILE A 256 1.39 -7.33 -24.80
CA ILE A 256 1.94 -6.02 -25.23
C ILE A 256 3.47 -6.19 -25.30
N GLN A 257 4.22 -5.26 -25.89
CA GLN A 257 5.69 -5.32 -25.79
C GLN A 257 6.13 -5.27 -24.32
N GLU A 258 6.95 -6.24 -23.90
CA GLU A 258 7.39 -6.41 -22.50
C GLU A 258 7.99 -5.14 -21.91
N ASN A 259 8.88 -4.48 -22.65
CA ASN A 259 9.67 -3.33 -22.17
C ASN A 259 8.87 -2.08 -21.78
N LEU A 260 7.57 -2.01 -22.08
CA LEU A 260 6.76 -0.81 -21.80
C LEU A 260 6.13 -0.80 -20.40
N THR A 261 6.05 -1.94 -19.73
CA THR A 261 5.21 -2.11 -18.51
C THR A 261 5.93 -2.74 -17.31
N ILE A 262 7.26 -2.88 -17.41
CA ILE A 262 8.15 -3.36 -16.34
C ILE A 262 8.96 -2.21 -15.79
#